data_AF-A0A6N8W6X7-F1
#
_entry.id   AF-A0A6N8W6X7-F1
#
_cell.length_a   1.000
_cell.length_b   1.000
_cell.length_c   1.000
_cell.angle_alpha   90.00
_cell.angle_beta   90.00
_cell.angle_gamma   90.00
#
_symmetry.space_group_name_H-M   'P 1'
#
loop_
_entity.id
_entity.type
_entity.pdbx_description
1 polymer ?
#
loop_
_entity_poly.entity_id
_entity_poly.type
_entity_poly.pdbx_seq_one_letter_code
_entity_poly.pdbx_strand_id
1 'polypeptide(L)'
;AEYTALFLLVVLASSLFLGGWNWPFGADVGLGLQIVLTFVKTSVLIVLVIGSRALFPRLRIDQLMAFSWKVLLPFSIVQVIANGIILAYGGADWVVGLVSFALLAALGGLVFYIMRRKQGEGTRTVQTTPATPRVITAPEVTPVEAGGD
;
A
#
# COMPACT_ATOMS: atom_id res chain seq x y z
N ALA A 1 10.72 -6.07 -21.66
CA ALA A 1 10.35 -4.66 -21.45
C ALA A 1 9.81 -4.38 -20.04
N GLU A 2 8.91 -5.21 -19.52
CA GLU A 2 8.28 -5.01 -18.19
C GLU A 2 9.29 -4.89 -17.04
N TYR A 3 10.31 -5.76 -17.00
CA TYR A 3 11.37 -5.69 -15.98
C TYR A 3 12.28 -4.47 -16.12
N THR A 4 12.46 -3.96 -17.34
CA THR A 4 13.25 -2.75 -17.60
C THR A 4 12.55 -1.52 -17.03
N ALA A 5 11.22 -1.44 -17.15
CA ALA A 5 10.44 -0.36 -16.55
C ALA A 5 10.52 -0.37 -15.00
N LEU A 6 10.47 -1.56 -14.39
CA LEU A 6 10.67 -1.71 -12.95
C LEU A 6 12.07 -1.28 -12.51
N PHE A 7 13.10 -1.67 -13.25
CA PHE A 7 14.48 -1.26 -12.97
C PHE A 7 14.63 0.27 -13.01
N LEU A 8 14.13 0.92 -14.05
CA LEU A 8 14.18 2.38 -14.18
C LEU A 8 13.43 3.09 -13.05
N LEU A 9 12.26 2.59 -12.65
CA LEU A 9 11.49 3.15 -11.54
C LEU A 9 12.26 3.06 -10.21
N VAL A 10 12.93 1.94 -9.95
CA VAL A 10 13.74 1.76 -8.74
C VAL A 10 14.97 2.67 -8.75
N VAL A 11 15.63 2.83 -9.90
CA VAL A 11 16.75 3.78 -10.07
C VAL A 11 16.31 5.22 -9.81
N LEU A 12 15.15 5.63 -10.36
CA LEU A 12 14.59 6.97 -10.14
C LEU A 12 14.20 7.17 -8.67
N ALA A 13 13.55 6.19 -8.04
CA ALA A 13 13.17 6.27 -6.63
C ALA A 13 14.39 6.40 -5.72
N SER A 14 15.42 5.58 -5.95
CA SER A 14 16.72 5.65 -5.27
C SER A 14 17.41 7.01 -5.43
N SER A 15 17.23 7.64 -6.60
CA SER A 15 17.86 8.92 -6.90
C SER A 15 17.12 10.09 -6.26
N LEU A 16 15.79 10.10 -6.33
CA LEU A 16 14.94 11.20 -5.84
C LEU A 16 14.80 11.20 -4.31
N PHE A 17 14.63 10.03 -3.70
CA PHE A 17 14.31 9.94 -2.27
C PHE A 17 15.51 9.64 -1.37
N LEU A 18 16.52 8.92 -1.86
CA LEU A 18 17.70 8.53 -1.07
C LEU A 18 18.91 9.45 -1.36
N GLY A 19 18.68 10.70 -1.75
CA GLY A 19 19.75 11.71 -1.91
C GLY A 19 20.66 11.51 -3.13
N GLY A 20 20.24 10.73 -4.12
CA GLY A 20 20.99 10.56 -5.36
C GLY A 20 22.42 10.10 -5.13
N TRP A 21 23.37 10.88 -5.65
CA TRP A 21 24.80 10.62 -5.58
C TRP A 21 25.48 11.27 -4.38
N ASN A 22 24.78 12.18 -3.67
CA ASN A 22 25.39 13.04 -2.66
C ASN A 22 24.99 12.54 -1.27
N TRP A 23 25.91 11.81 -0.63
CA TRP A 23 25.70 11.30 0.71
C TRP A 23 26.17 12.33 1.76
N PRO A 24 25.50 12.47 2.92
CA PRO A 24 25.84 13.43 3.97
C PRO A 24 27.25 13.29 4.59
N PHE A 25 28.01 12.26 4.24
CA PHE A 25 29.43 12.14 4.61
C PHE A 25 30.39 12.90 3.66
N GLY A 26 29.84 13.72 2.75
CA GLY A 26 30.61 14.64 1.91
C GLY A 26 31.03 14.06 0.56
N ALA A 27 31.30 14.95 -0.39
CA ALA A 27 31.80 14.64 -1.72
C ALA A 27 33.23 14.06 -1.72
N ASP A 28 33.88 14.00 -0.55
CA ASP A 28 35.30 13.65 -0.36
C ASP A 28 35.61 12.15 -0.49
N VAL A 29 34.60 11.28 -0.51
CA VAL A 29 34.79 9.82 -0.63
C VAL A 29 35.10 9.33 -2.06
N GLY A 30 35.14 10.24 -3.04
CA GLY A 30 35.48 9.93 -4.43
C GLY A 30 34.33 9.32 -5.23
N LEU A 31 34.29 9.63 -6.54
CA LEU A 31 33.19 9.24 -7.44
C LEU A 31 32.96 7.73 -7.49
N GLY A 32 34.01 6.91 -7.38
CA GLY A 32 33.89 5.45 -7.41
C GLY A 32 33.07 4.88 -6.26
N LEU A 33 33.29 5.35 -5.02
CA LEU A 33 32.57 4.86 -3.85
C LEU A 33 31.10 5.31 -3.87
N GLN A 34 30.84 6.52 -4.36
CA GLN A 34 29.48 7.06 -4.49
C GLN A 34 28.64 6.29 -5.52
N ILE A 35 29.25 5.85 -6.64
CA ILE A 35 28.60 4.95 -7.61
C ILE A 35 28.23 3.64 -6.94
N VAL A 36 29.20 3.02 -6.26
CA VAL A 36 29.00 1.70 -5.64
C VAL A 36 27.90 1.78 -4.58
N LEU A 37 27.93 2.79 -3.71
CA LEU A 37 26.88 3.01 -2.71
C LEU A 37 25.51 3.22 -3.35
N THR A 38 25.44 4.00 -4.43
CA THR A 38 24.21 4.23 -5.20
C THR A 38 23.68 2.94 -5.82
N PHE A 39 24.55 2.09 -6.36
CA PHE A 39 24.19 0.78 -6.88
C PHE A 39 23.73 -0.17 -5.77
N VAL A 40 24.39 -0.17 -4.61
CA VAL A 40 24.02 -1.01 -3.47
C VAL A 40 22.61 -0.66 -2.98
N LYS A 41 22.31 0.63 -2.73
CA LYS A 41 20.94 1.01 -2.30
C LYS A 41 19.88 0.67 -3.35
N THR A 42 20.20 0.85 -4.63
CA THR A 42 19.29 0.52 -5.74
C THR A 42 19.04 -0.98 -5.81
N SER A 43 20.07 -1.79 -5.57
CA SER A 43 19.98 -3.26 -5.49
C SER A 43 19.17 -3.72 -4.27
N VAL A 44 19.29 -3.03 -3.13
CA VAL A 44 18.43 -3.30 -1.98
C VAL A 44 16.96 -2.97 -2.31
N LEU A 45 16.70 -1.82 -2.94
CA LEU A 45 15.34 -1.45 -3.35
C LEU A 45 14.74 -2.41 -4.36
N ILE A 46 15.51 -2.92 -5.33
CA ILE A 46 14.97 -3.87 -6.32
C ILE A 46 14.59 -5.20 -5.66
N VAL A 47 15.40 -5.68 -4.70
CA VAL A 47 15.09 -6.87 -3.91
C VAL A 47 13.83 -6.64 -3.07
N LEU A 48 13.65 -5.46 -2.48
CA LEU A 48 12.41 -5.11 -1.76
C LEU A 48 11.19 -5.09 -2.68
N VAL A 49 11.30 -4.48 -3.87
CA VAL A 49 10.18 -4.39 -4.83
C VAL A 49 9.82 -5.76 -5.37
N ILE A 50 10.80 -6.60 -5.71
CA ILE A 50 10.55 -7.97 -6.18
C ILE A 50 10.03 -8.85 -5.03
N GLY A 51 10.62 -8.71 -3.84
CA GLY A 51 10.25 -9.43 -2.62
C GLY A 51 8.90 -9.01 -2.04
N SER A 52 8.37 -7.85 -2.43
CA SER A 52 7.02 -7.40 -2.04
C SER A 52 5.93 -8.41 -2.44
N ARG A 53 6.17 -9.21 -3.49
CA ARG A 53 5.29 -10.32 -3.88
C ARG A 53 5.16 -11.39 -2.80
N ALA A 54 6.19 -11.60 -1.97
CA ALA A 54 6.15 -12.53 -0.84
C ALA A 54 5.48 -11.91 0.40
N LEU A 55 5.54 -10.58 0.56
CA LEU A 55 4.93 -9.86 1.69
C LEU A 55 3.41 -9.67 1.54
N PHE A 56 2.89 -9.70 0.31
CA PHE A 56 1.48 -9.45 0.03
C PHE A 56 0.78 -10.69 -0.55
N PRO A 57 0.47 -11.70 0.29
CA PRO A 57 0.04 -13.02 -0.17
C PRO A 57 -1.20 -13.02 -1.08
N ARG A 58 -2.20 -12.15 -0.88
CA ARG A 58 -3.34 -11.91 -1.82
C ARG A 58 -4.06 -10.58 -1.56
N LEU A 59 -3.46 -9.44 -1.91
CA LEU A 59 -4.18 -8.16 -1.89
C LEU A 59 -4.95 -7.95 -3.19
N ARG A 60 -6.25 -7.64 -3.10
CA ARG A 60 -7.02 -7.20 -4.28
C ARG A 60 -6.51 -5.84 -4.74
N ILE A 61 -6.42 -5.63 -6.06
CA ILE A 61 -6.01 -4.33 -6.66
C ILE A 61 -6.86 -3.18 -6.11
N ASP A 62 -8.13 -3.44 -5.84
CA ASP A 62 -9.08 -2.45 -5.32
C ASP A 62 -8.70 -1.95 -3.93
N GLN A 63 -8.12 -2.82 -3.09
CA GLN A 63 -7.67 -2.44 -1.74
C GLN A 63 -6.43 -1.55 -1.82
N LEU A 64 -5.51 -1.86 -2.74
CA LEU A 64 -4.34 -1.03 -2.99
C LEU A 64 -4.74 0.34 -3.54
N MET A 65 -5.69 0.38 -4.49
CA MET A 65 -6.20 1.63 -5.05
C MET A 65 -6.89 2.48 -3.97
N ALA A 66 -7.76 1.87 -3.16
CA ALA A 66 -8.41 2.59 -2.06
C ALA A 66 -7.41 3.13 -1.04
N PHE A 67 -6.33 2.40 -0.74
CA PHE A 67 -5.27 2.86 0.15
C PHE A 67 -4.50 4.05 -0.44
N SER A 68 -4.08 3.95 -1.71
CA SER A 68 -3.34 5.01 -2.39
C SER A 68 -4.16 6.30 -2.48
N TRP A 69 -5.44 6.20 -2.77
CA TRP A 69 -6.33 7.36 -2.91
C TRP A 69 -6.77 7.95 -1.57
N LYS A 70 -7.05 7.13 -0.57
CA LYS A 70 -7.62 7.62 0.71
C LYS A 70 -6.56 7.95 1.76
N VAL A 71 -5.35 7.41 1.63
CA VAL A 71 -4.28 7.58 2.63
C VAL A 71 -3.05 8.24 2.02
N LEU A 72 -2.49 7.70 0.92
CA LEU A 72 -1.21 8.20 0.39
C LEU A 72 -1.33 9.61 -0.21
N LEU A 73 -2.36 9.87 -1.01
CA LEU A 73 -2.56 11.16 -1.67
C LEU A 73 -2.78 12.33 -0.69
N PRO A 74 -3.69 12.25 0.29
CA PRO A 74 -3.84 13.35 1.25
C PRO A 74 -2.59 13.50 2.15
N PHE A 75 -1.94 12.41 2.52
CA PHE A 75 -0.74 12.46 3.36
C PHE A 75 0.44 13.14 2.65
N SER A 76 0.66 12.87 1.37
CA SER A 76 1.74 13.48 0.61
C SER A 76 1.56 15.00 0.50
N ILE A 77 0.33 15.47 0.28
CA ILE A 77 0.01 16.90 0.22
C ILE A 77 0.29 17.58 1.57
N VAL A 78 -0.17 16.98 2.67
CA VAL A 78 0.07 17.52 4.03
C VAL A 78 1.57 17.61 4.31
N GLN A 79 2.34 16.59 3.96
CA GLN A 79 3.80 16.57 4.10
C GLN A 79 4.48 17.70 3.31
N VAL A 80 4.12 17.87 2.03
CA VAL A 80 4.71 18.91 1.19
C VAL A 80 4.39 20.31 1.72
N ILE A 81 3.14 20.57 2.11
CA ILE A 81 2.74 21.86 2.68
C ILE A 81 3.45 22.11 4.01
N ALA A 82 3.49 21.13 4.90
CA ALA A 82 4.17 21.26 6.20
C ALA A 82 5.66 21.58 6.03
N ASN A 83 6.36 20.83 5.18
CA ASN A 83 7.78 21.07 4.92
C ASN A 83 8.01 22.42 4.22
N GLY A 84 7.15 22.79 3.27
CA GLY A 84 7.20 24.10 2.62
C GLY A 84 7.03 25.27 3.60
N ILE A 85 6.11 25.15 4.55
CA ILE A 85 5.90 26.15 5.60
C ILE A 85 7.15 26.26 6.50
N ILE A 86 7.68 25.13 6.99
CA ILE A 86 8.84 25.14 7.90
C ILE A 86 10.05 25.80 7.25
N LEU A 87 10.32 25.49 5.99
CA LEU A 87 11.41 26.09 5.23
C LEU A 87 11.18 27.58 4.97
N ALA A 88 9.94 28.00 4.69
CA ALA A 88 9.60 29.41 4.50
C ALA A 88 9.83 30.27 5.74
N TYR A 89 9.64 29.71 6.95
CA TYR A 89 9.90 30.39 8.22
C TYR A 89 11.37 30.26 8.70
N GLY A 90 12.27 29.71 7.88
CA GLY A 90 13.68 29.55 8.26
C GLY A 90 13.90 28.52 9.38
N GLY A 91 12.98 27.56 9.54
CA GLY A 91 13.14 26.49 10.50
C GLY A 91 14.38 25.65 10.19
N ALA A 92 15.15 25.30 11.22
CA ALA A 92 16.35 24.49 11.06
C ALA A 92 16.04 23.12 10.43
N ASP A 93 16.93 22.59 9.61
CA ASP A 93 16.71 21.37 8.82
C ASP A 93 16.32 20.14 9.67
N TRP A 94 16.79 20.08 10.91
CA TRP A 94 16.43 19.01 11.86
C TRP A 94 14.97 19.08 12.30
N VAL A 95 14.35 20.27 12.29
CA VAL A 95 12.92 20.47 12.60
C VAL A 95 12.06 19.86 11.50
N VAL A 96 12.46 19.98 10.23
CA VAL A 96 11.78 19.33 9.10
C VAL A 96 11.78 17.81 9.29
N GLY A 97 12.93 17.25 9.70
CA GLY A 97 13.05 15.84 10.04
C GLY A 97 12.10 15.43 11.16
N LEU A 98 12.13 16.12 12.30
CA LEU A 98 11.28 15.80 13.45
C LEU A 98 9.79 15.96 13.16
N VAL A 99 9.38 17.02 12.47
CA VAL A 99 7.98 17.23 12.08
C VAL A 99 7.53 16.13 11.13
N SER A 100 8.40 15.70 10.21
CA SER A 100 8.12 14.58 9.31
C SER A 100 7.93 13.26 10.06
N PHE A 101 8.81 12.96 11.03
CA PHE A 101 8.67 11.78 11.90
C PHE A 101 7.40 11.86 12.77
N ALA A 102 7.05 13.03 13.29
CA ALA A 102 5.84 13.24 14.07
C ALA A 102 4.57 13.08 13.21
N LEU A 103 4.54 13.62 11.99
CA LEU A 103 3.43 13.43 11.05
C LEU A 103 3.27 11.97 10.63
N LEU A 104 4.39 11.27 10.41
CA LEU A 104 4.37 9.84 10.11
C LEU A 104 3.83 9.02 11.30
N ALA A 105 4.29 9.31 12.52
CA ALA A 105 3.82 8.66 13.74
C ALA A 105 2.33 8.96 14.01
N ALA A 106 1.88 10.19 13.75
CA ALA A 106 0.48 10.57 13.88
C ALA A 106 -0.41 9.83 12.85
N LEU A 107 0.01 9.76 11.58
CA LEU A 107 -0.72 9.00 10.56
C LEU A 107 -0.72 7.50 10.89
N GLY A 108 0.44 6.94 11.25
CA GLY A 108 0.58 5.54 11.65
C GLY A 108 -0.27 5.20 12.87
N GLY A 109 -0.28 6.07 13.87
CA GLY A 109 -1.12 5.97 15.07
C GLY A 109 -2.61 6.09 14.76
N LEU A 110 -3.01 6.99 13.87
CA LEU A 110 -4.39 7.14 13.40
C LEU A 110 -4.87 5.88 12.66
N VAL A 111 -4.06 5.37 11.73
CA VAL A 111 -4.36 4.14 10.98
C VAL A 111 -4.43 2.95 11.93
N PHE A 112 -3.46 2.80 12.82
CA PHE A 112 -3.46 1.76 13.84
C PHE A 112 -4.68 1.86 14.76
N TYR A 113 -5.08 3.08 15.14
CA TYR A 113 -6.27 3.32 15.94
C TYR A 113 -7.55 2.92 15.20
N ILE A 114 -7.70 3.30 13.92
CA ILE A 114 -8.84 2.90 13.09
C ILE A 114 -8.86 1.38 12.88
N MET A 115 -7.70 0.76 12.64
CA MET A 115 -7.58 -0.69 12.49
C MET A 115 -7.92 -1.42 13.80
N ARG A 116 -7.46 -0.90 14.94
CA ARG A 116 -7.84 -1.41 16.27
C ARG A 116 -9.34 -1.30 16.53
N ARG A 117 -9.99 -0.20 16.10
CA ARG A 117 -11.44 -0.07 16.21
C ARG A 117 -12.19 -1.14 15.40
N LYS A 118 -11.67 -1.56 14.25
CA LYS A 118 -12.32 -2.55 13.37
C LYS A 118 -12.18 -4.02 13.82
N GLN A 119 -11.36 -4.33 14.82
CA GLN A 119 -11.25 -5.71 15.32
C GLN A 119 -12.45 -6.16 16.17
N GLY A 120 -13.28 -5.24 16.67
CA GLY A 120 -14.44 -5.57 17.50
C GLY A 120 -15.66 -6.16 16.76
N GLU A 121 -15.65 -6.19 15.43
CA GLU A 121 -16.84 -6.56 14.62
C GLU A 121 -16.76 -7.97 13.99
N GLY A 122 -15.66 -8.69 14.20
CA GLY A 122 -15.34 -9.95 13.51
C GLY A 122 -16.05 -11.23 13.97
N THR A 123 -17.26 -11.17 14.54
CA THR A 123 -17.97 -12.40 14.99
C THR A 123 -19.48 -12.41 14.72
N ARG A 124 -20.04 -11.45 13.98
CA ARG A 124 -21.51 -11.36 13.77
C ARG A 124 -22.01 -11.58 12.35
N THR A 125 -21.25 -12.26 11.51
CA THR A 125 -21.69 -12.59 10.14
C THR A 125 -21.39 -14.05 9.76
N VAL A 126 -21.75 -14.97 10.66
CA VAL A 126 -22.14 -16.34 10.28
C VAL A 126 -23.42 -16.71 11.04
N GLN A 127 -24.46 -15.89 10.92
CA GLN A 127 -25.82 -16.42 10.98
C GLN A 127 -26.23 -16.69 9.54
N THR A 128 -25.82 -17.87 9.07
CA THR A 128 -26.62 -18.59 8.08
C THR A 128 -28.02 -18.68 8.68
N THR A 129 -28.96 -17.88 8.19
CA THR A 129 -30.36 -18.31 8.20
C THR A 129 -30.34 -19.72 7.61
N PRO A 130 -30.75 -20.77 8.34
CA PRO A 130 -30.95 -22.04 7.70
C PRO A 130 -31.99 -21.77 6.62
N ALA A 131 -31.57 -21.82 5.36
CA ALA A 131 -32.50 -21.82 4.26
C ALA A 131 -33.38 -23.04 4.52
N THR A 132 -34.63 -22.79 4.92
CA THR A 132 -35.67 -23.79 4.99
C THR A 132 -35.54 -24.64 3.73
N PRO A 133 -35.35 -25.96 3.83
CA PRO A 133 -35.30 -26.80 2.64
C PRO A 133 -36.62 -26.56 1.93
N ARG A 134 -36.57 -25.86 0.78
CA ARG A 134 -37.73 -25.66 -0.07
C ARG A 134 -38.05 -27.05 -0.57
N VAL A 135 -39.03 -27.69 0.04
CA VAL A 135 -39.62 -28.93 -0.45
C VAL A 135 -40.12 -28.60 -1.85
N ILE A 136 -39.36 -29.00 -2.86
CA ILE A 136 -39.82 -29.00 -4.24
C ILE A 136 -40.83 -30.13 -4.28
N THR A 137 -42.08 -29.82 -3.98
CA THR A 137 -43.20 -30.69 -4.32
C THR A 137 -43.13 -30.91 -5.82
N ALA A 138 -42.87 -32.15 -6.24
CA ALA A 138 -42.91 -32.53 -7.63
C ALA A 138 -44.26 -32.10 -8.23
N PRO A 139 -44.30 -31.58 -9.47
CA PRO A 139 -45.57 -31.30 -10.12
C PRO A 139 -46.39 -32.59 -10.16
N GLU A 140 -47.64 -32.50 -9.74
CA GLU A 140 -48.58 -33.62 -9.76
C GLU A 140 -48.69 -34.14 -11.20
N VAL A 141 -48.17 -35.34 -11.43
CA VAL A 141 -48.29 -36.03 -12.72
C VAL A 141 -49.74 -36.47 -12.88
N THR A 142 -50.54 -35.63 -13.53
CA THR A 142 -51.87 -36.02 -14.01
C THR A 142 -51.73 -37.22 -14.94
N PRO A 143 -52.47 -38.33 -14.76
CA PRO A 143 -52.47 -39.42 -15.70
C PRO A 143 -52.94 -38.89 -17.05
N VAL A 144 -52.09 -38.95 -18.07
CA VAL A 144 -52.51 -38.75 -19.45
C VAL A 144 -53.47 -39.89 -19.75
N GLU A 145 -54.77 -39.59 -19.81
CA GLU A 145 -55.79 -40.50 -20.31
C GLU A 145 -55.33 -41.06 -21.65
N ALA A 146 -55.04 -42.36 -21.67
CA ALA A 146 -54.97 -43.14 -22.88
C ALA A 146 -56.39 -43.31 -23.41
N GLY A 147 -56.90 -42.29 -24.10
CA GLY A 147 -58.24 -42.28 -24.68
C GLY A 147 -58.19 -42.58 -26.16
N GLY A 148 -58.74 -43.77 -26.52
CA GLY A 148 -59.35 -44.10 -27.82
C GLY A 148 -58.50 -43.63 -28.99
N ASP A 149 -58.90 -43.32 -30.21
CA ASP A 149 -59.93 -43.82 -31.11
C ASP A 149 -59.21 -44.08 -32.44
#